data_AF-A0A925ZQ10-F1
#
_entry.id   AF-A0A925ZQ10-F1
#
_cell.length_a   1.000
_cell.length_b   1.000
_cell.length_c   1.000
_cell.angle_alpha   90.00
_cell.angle_beta   90.00
_cell.angle_gamma   90.00
#
_symmetry.space_group_name_H-M   'P 1'
#
loop_
_entity.id
_entity.type
_entity.pdbx_description
1 polymer ?
#
loop_
_entity_poly.entity_id
_entity_poly.type
_entity_poly.pdbx_seq_one_letter_code
_entity_poly.pdbx_strand_id
1 'polypeptide(L)'
;MSHSLTSSIDTAQVVLYVFWVFFAGLIVWLRREDRREGYPLEHERTAVEGPRTRIPRPKEFLLPDDMGVRHAPDFLRDRREIRAELVSRAPGAPLEPVGEPLLAGVGPASFAERIDRAELLHEDGKPAIVPMRVAPGFRIDAGPDLRG
;
A
#
# COMPACT_ATOMS: atom_id res chain seq x y z
N MET A 1 -19.05 -30.39 42.15
CA MET A 1 -18.91 -28.94 41.87
C MET A 1 -19.57 -28.66 40.53
N SER A 2 -20.88 -28.46 40.51
CA SER A 2 -21.63 -28.08 39.30
C SER A 2 -21.52 -26.57 39.13
N HIS A 3 -20.66 -26.11 38.22
CA HIS A 3 -20.62 -24.70 37.84
C HIS A 3 -21.90 -24.35 37.09
N SER A 4 -22.83 -23.66 37.76
CA SER A 4 -23.98 -23.06 37.09
C SER A 4 -23.48 -21.93 36.18
N LEU A 5 -23.65 -22.09 34.86
CA LEU A 5 -23.16 -21.12 33.87
C LEU A 5 -24.02 -19.84 33.79
N THR A 6 -25.24 -19.87 34.33
CA THR A 6 -26.23 -18.79 34.12
C THR A 6 -26.65 -18.08 35.40
N SER A 7 -26.30 -18.60 36.58
CA SER A 7 -26.73 -18.02 37.87
C SER A 7 -25.92 -16.79 38.30
N SER A 8 -24.81 -16.46 37.62
CA SER A 8 -23.90 -15.38 38.00
C SER A 8 -23.56 -14.44 36.85
N ILE A 9 -24.46 -14.26 35.89
CA ILE A 9 -24.26 -13.32 34.78
C ILE A 9 -24.77 -11.93 35.17
N ASP A 10 -23.93 -10.91 35.02
CA ASP A 10 -24.28 -9.51 35.22
C ASP A 10 -24.08 -8.69 33.94
N THR A 11 -24.58 -7.45 33.95
CA THR A 11 -24.51 -6.55 32.79
C THR A 11 -23.07 -6.26 32.36
N ALA A 12 -22.13 -6.12 33.30
CA ALA A 12 -20.74 -5.83 32.97
C ALA A 12 -20.08 -7.02 32.26
N GLN A 13 -20.34 -8.24 32.71
CA GLN A 13 -19.86 -9.46 32.07
C GLN A 13 -20.39 -9.62 30.64
N VAL A 14 -21.69 -9.32 30.40
CA VAL A 14 -22.28 -9.36 29.05
C VAL A 14 -21.60 -8.35 28.13
N VAL A 15 -21.45 -7.09 28.56
CA VAL A 15 -20.81 -6.04 27.76
C VAL A 15 -19.37 -6.42 27.42
N LEU A 16 -18.64 -7.02 28.37
CA LEU A 16 -17.26 -7.48 28.14
C LEU A 16 -17.20 -8.57 27.05
N TYR A 17 -18.10 -9.56 27.06
CA TYR A 17 -18.10 -10.58 26.01
C TYR A 17 -18.53 -10.05 24.65
N VAL A 18 -19.51 -9.14 24.60
CA VAL A 18 -19.90 -8.46 23.35
C VAL A 18 -18.71 -7.67 22.78
N PHE A 19 -17.97 -6.96 23.64
CA PHE A 19 -16.75 -6.27 23.23
C PHE A 19 -15.73 -7.23 22.62
N TRP A 20 -15.46 -8.37 23.25
CA TRP A 20 -14.50 -9.35 22.72
C TRP A 20 -14.93 -9.96 21.38
N VAL A 21 -16.22 -10.25 21.21
CA VAL A 21 -16.75 -10.73 19.92
C VAL A 21 -16.61 -9.66 18.84
N PHE A 22 -16.98 -8.42 19.15
CA PHE A 22 -16.79 -7.28 18.24
C PHE A 22 -15.31 -7.11 17.87
N PHE A 23 -14.42 -7.11 18.86
CA PHE A 23 -13.00 -6.88 18.67
C PHE A 23 -12.36 -8.00 17.83
N ALA A 24 -12.70 -9.26 18.08
CA ALA A 24 -12.28 -10.37 17.22
C ALA A 24 -12.79 -10.20 15.77
N GLY A 25 -14.04 -9.75 15.59
CA GLY A 25 -14.60 -9.39 14.30
C GLY A 25 -13.83 -8.25 13.60
N LEU A 26 -13.47 -7.21 14.36
CA LEU A 26 -12.69 -6.07 13.87
C LEU A 26 -11.31 -6.51 13.39
N ILE A 27 -10.61 -7.38 14.13
CA ILE A 27 -9.33 -7.94 13.70
C ILE A 27 -9.49 -8.66 12.36
N VAL A 28 -10.51 -9.52 12.21
CA VAL A 28 -10.76 -10.24 10.96
C VAL A 28 -11.05 -9.28 9.81
N TRP A 29 -11.80 -8.21 10.05
CA TRP A 29 -12.08 -7.18 9.06
C TRP A 29 -10.81 -6.41 8.64
N LEU A 30 -10.03 -5.92 9.60
CA LEU A 30 -8.76 -5.21 9.35
C LEU A 30 -7.77 -6.07 8.57
N ARG A 31 -7.59 -7.34 8.97
CA ARG A 31 -6.69 -8.27 8.27
C ARG A 31 -7.13 -8.59 6.84
N ARG A 32 -8.39 -8.32 6.46
CA ARG A 32 -8.83 -8.36 5.06
C ARG A 32 -8.52 -7.04 4.36
N GLU A 33 -8.78 -5.90 5.00
CA GLU A 33 -8.50 -4.58 4.44
C GLU A 33 -6.99 -4.36 4.18
N ASP A 34 -6.12 -4.89 5.04
CA ASP A 34 -4.66 -4.90 4.89
C ASP A 34 -4.17 -5.58 3.60
N ARG A 35 -5.03 -6.34 2.91
CA ARG A 35 -4.68 -7.19 1.76
C ARG A 35 -5.21 -6.66 0.43
N ARG A 36 -5.53 -5.37 0.37
CA ARG A 36 -5.94 -4.72 -0.89
C ARG A 36 -4.77 -4.45 -1.83
N GLU A 37 -3.54 -4.43 -1.34
CA GLU A 37 -2.34 -4.13 -2.13
C GLU A 37 -1.25 -5.17 -1.88
N GLY A 38 -0.47 -5.51 -2.91
CA GLY A 38 0.63 -6.47 -2.81
C GLY A 38 0.22 -7.93 -2.61
N TYR A 39 -1.05 -8.26 -2.86
CA TYR A 39 -1.57 -9.63 -2.84
C TYR A 39 -2.13 -10.05 -4.21
N PRO A 40 -2.09 -11.35 -4.56
CA PRO A 40 -1.55 -12.46 -3.78
C PRO A 40 -0.02 -12.41 -3.66
N LEU A 41 0.51 -12.98 -2.58
CA LEU A 41 1.95 -13.12 -2.40
C LEU A 41 2.49 -14.09 -3.44
N GLU A 42 3.69 -13.84 -3.94
CA GLU A 42 4.36 -14.73 -4.87
C GLU A 42 5.45 -15.53 -4.16
N HIS A 43 5.65 -16.77 -4.59
CA HIS A 43 6.80 -17.53 -4.16
C HIS A 43 8.07 -16.99 -4.83
N GLU A 44 9.02 -16.52 -4.02
CA GLU A 44 10.26 -15.82 -4.41
C GLU A 44 10.96 -16.42 -5.64
N ARG A 45 11.03 -17.74 -5.75
CA ARG A 45 11.81 -18.43 -6.80
C ARG A 45 11.00 -18.85 -8.03
N THR A 46 9.73 -19.13 -7.85
CA THR A 46 8.89 -19.73 -8.91
C THR A 46 7.90 -18.71 -9.47
N ALA A 47 7.77 -17.55 -8.83
CA ALA A 47 6.77 -16.53 -9.12
C ALA A 47 5.33 -17.06 -9.11
N VAL A 48 5.10 -18.22 -8.48
CA VAL A 48 3.77 -18.82 -8.35
C VAL A 48 2.98 -18.02 -7.32
N GLU A 49 1.82 -17.52 -7.72
CA GLU A 49 0.90 -16.83 -6.83
C GLU A 49 0.38 -17.77 -5.73
N GLY A 50 0.36 -17.27 -4.51
CA GLY A 50 -0.27 -17.90 -3.38
C GLY A 50 -1.80 -17.87 -3.45
N PRO A 51 -2.48 -18.54 -2.51
CA PRO A 51 -3.93 -18.61 -2.50
C PRO A 51 -4.54 -17.22 -2.27
N ARG A 52 -5.57 -16.88 -3.06
CA ARG A 52 -6.36 -15.64 -2.91
C ARG A 52 -7.35 -15.67 -1.73
N THR A 53 -7.19 -16.65 -0.83
CA THR A 53 -8.05 -16.83 0.33
C THR A 53 -7.95 -15.62 1.26
N ARG A 54 -9.11 -15.09 1.66
CA ARG A 54 -9.25 -13.91 2.54
C ARG A 54 -8.71 -12.60 1.94
N ILE A 55 -8.49 -12.53 0.62
CA ILE A 55 -8.39 -11.25 -0.09
C ILE A 55 -9.81 -10.68 -0.21
N PRO A 56 -10.07 -9.41 0.13
CA PRO A 56 -11.41 -8.82 0.02
C PRO A 56 -11.81 -8.64 -1.44
N ARG A 57 -13.12 -8.46 -1.68
CA ARG A 57 -13.59 -8.01 -2.99
C ARG A 57 -13.04 -6.62 -3.31
N PRO A 58 -12.76 -6.31 -4.59
CA PRO A 58 -12.30 -4.99 -4.99
C PRO A 58 -13.23 -3.88 -4.49
N LYS A 59 -12.65 -2.85 -3.89
CA LYS A 59 -13.29 -1.56 -3.66
C LYS A 59 -13.06 -0.68 -4.89
N GLU A 60 -14.01 0.18 -5.20
CA GLU A 60 -13.91 1.14 -6.30
C GLU A 60 -13.61 2.54 -5.75
N PHE A 61 -12.62 3.20 -6.33
CA PHE A 61 -12.26 4.58 -6.07
C PHE A 61 -12.51 5.38 -7.34
N LEU A 62 -13.56 6.21 -7.32
CA LEU A 62 -13.83 7.16 -8.39
C LEU A 62 -12.83 8.31 -8.27
N LEU A 63 -11.95 8.45 -9.26
CA LEU A 63 -10.96 9.52 -9.27
C LEU A 63 -11.57 10.81 -9.84
N PRO A 64 -11.13 11.99 -9.36
CA PRO A 64 -11.55 13.26 -9.92
C PRO A 64 -10.99 13.49 -11.34
N ASP A 65 -11.41 14.58 -11.99
CA ASP A 65 -10.81 15.08 -13.23
C ASP A 65 -10.75 14.07 -14.40
N ASP A 66 -11.81 13.27 -14.56
CA ASP A 66 -11.94 12.22 -15.58
C ASP A 66 -10.79 11.19 -15.56
N MET A 67 -10.16 11.00 -14.40
CA MET A 67 -9.07 10.03 -14.20
C MET A 67 -9.56 8.58 -14.07
N GLY A 68 -10.87 8.36 -14.16
CA GLY A 68 -11.50 7.04 -14.19
C GLY A 68 -11.68 6.41 -12.80
N VAL A 69 -11.71 5.08 -12.78
CA VAL A 69 -11.94 4.30 -11.55
C VAL A 69 -10.71 3.45 -11.24
N ARG A 70 -10.29 3.46 -9.98
CA ARG A 70 -9.27 2.54 -9.46
C ARG A 70 -9.91 1.45 -8.61
N HIS A 71 -9.35 0.26 -8.69
CA HIS A 71 -9.80 -0.89 -7.92
C HIS A 71 -8.72 -1.30 -6.93
N ALA A 72 -9.12 -1.74 -5.73
CA ALA A 72 -8.18 -2.36 -4.79
C ALA A 72 -8.82 -3.57 -4.08
N PRO A 73 -8.32 -4.80 -4.28
CA PRO A 73 -7.18 -5.15 -5.14
C PRO A 73 -7.50 -5.03 -6.65
N ASP A 74 -6.48 -4.77 -7.45
CA ASP A 74 -6.53 -4.79 -8.93
C ASP A 74 -5.82 -6.01 -9.55
N PHE A 75 -5.05 -6.75 -8.75
CA PHE A 75 -4.22 -7.89 -9.17
C PHE A 75 -3.22 -7.55 -10.28
N LEU A 76 -2.82 -6.29 -10.39
CA LEU A 76 -1.77 -5.87 -11.30
C LEU A 76 -0.41 -6.11 -10.65
N ARG A 77 0.54 -6.57 -11.47
CA ARG A 77 1.91 -6.90 -11.06
C ARG A 77 2.87 -5.99 -11.81
N ASP A 78 3.91 -5.57 -11.14
CA ASP A 78 5.11 -5.02 -11.77
C ASP A 78 5.78 -6.09 -12.65
N ARG A 79 5.89 -5.81 -13.95
CA ARG A 79 6.46 -6.72 -14.95
C ARG A 79 7.83 -6.27 -15.44
N ARG A 80 8.39 -5.20 -14.88
CA ARG A 80 9.71 -4.73 -15.26
C ARG A 80 10.76 -5.78 -14.96
N GLU A 81 11.81 -5.77 -15.77
CA GLU A 81 12.98 -6.60 -15.52
C GLU A 81 13.67 -6.14 -14.24
N ILE A 82 13.86 -7.08 -13.30
CA ILE A 82 14.64 -6.83 -12.09
C ILE A 82 16.11 -7.05 -12.44
N ARG A 83 16.88 -5.96 -12.57
CA ARG A 83 18.32 -5.99 -12.90
C ARG A 83 19.17 -6.34 -11.68
N ALA A 84 18.92 -7.50 -11.09
CA ALA A 84 19.65 -8.00 -9.93
C ALA A 84 19.65 -9.54 -9.91
N GLU A 85 20.68 -10.13 -9.31
CA GLU A 85 20.86 -11.57 -9.19
C GLU A 85 20.87 -12.03 -7.73
N LEU A 86 20.41 -13.25 -7.47
CA LEU A 86 20.45 -13.85 -6.13
C LEU A 86 21.90 -14.13 -5.71
N VAL A 87 22.28 -13.63 -4.53
CA VAL A 87 23.61 -13.91 -3.96
C VAL A 87 23.76 -15.39 -3.57
N SER A 88 22.65 -16.07 -3.26
CA SER A 88 22.63 -17.51 -3.00
C SER A 88 21.29 -18.17 -3.30
N ARG A 89 21.23 -19.51 -3.30
CA ARG A 89 19.98 -20.27 -3.51
C ARG A 89 19.10 -20.41 -2.26
N ALA A 90 19.55 -19.92 -1.11
CA ALA A 90 18.79 -19.99 0.14
C ALA A 90 17.56 -19.08 0.06
N PRO A 91 16.37 -19.51 0.53
CA PRO A 91 15.19 -18.64 0.61
C PRO A 91 15.47 -17.40 1.46
N GLY A 92 15.02 -16.23 1.00
CA GLY A 92 15.27 -14.95 1.64
C GLY A 92 16.70 -14.42 1.48
N ALA A 93 17.51 -15.01 0.60
CA ALA A 93 18.80 -14.45 0.24
C ALA A 93 18.60 -13.09 -0.48
N PRO A 94 19.46 -12.10 -0.23
CA PRO A 94 19.36 -10.81 -0.89
C PRO A 94 19.68 -10.91 -2.39
N LEU A 95 19.26 -9.89 -3.12
CA LEU A 95 19.61 -9.65 -4.52
C LEU A 95 20.77 -8.64 -4.59
N GLU A 96 21.71 -8.88 -5.50
CA GLU A 96 22.82 -7.99 -5.83
C GLU A 96 22.57 -7.33 -7.20
N PRO A 97 22.65 -5.99 -7.32
CA PRO A 97 22.40 -5.29 -8.58
C PRO A 97 23.37 -5.71 -9.69
N VAL A 98 22.88 -5.82 -10.92
CA VAL A 98 23.71 -6.04 -12.11
C VAL A 98 23.99 -4.71 -12.80
N GLY A 99 25.27 -4.34 -12.91
CA GLY A 99 25.71 -3.09 -13.56
C GLY A 99 25.89 -1.93 -12.57
N GLU A 100 25.61 -0.70 -13.02
CA GLU A 100 25.71 0.49 -12.16
C GLU A 100 24.50 0.53 -11.19
N PRO A 101 24.72 0.50 -9.86
CA PRO A 101 23.63 0.30 -8.90
C PRO A 101 22.58 1.41 -8.86
N LEU A 102 22.95 2.68 -9.12
CA LEU A 102 22.02 3.81 -9.11
C LEU A 102 21.10 3.82 -10.34
N LEU A 103 21.55 3.23 -11.46
CA LEU A 103 20.80 3.10 -12.70
C LEU A 103 20.11 1.74 -12.86
N ALA A 104 20.34 0.80 -11.93
CA ALA A 104 19.75 -0.52 -11.98
C ALA A 104 18.25 -0.55 -11.60
N GLY A 105 17.75 0.49 -10.90
CA GLY A 105 16.33 0.60 -10.54
C GLY A 105 15.86 -0.43 -9.51
N VAL A 106 16.78 -1.00 -8.72
CA VAL A 106 16.52 -2.04 -7.71
C VAL A 106 16.90 -1.56 -6.32
N GLY A 107 16.40 -2.23 -5.28
CA GLY A 107 16.68 -1.88 -3.88
C GLY A 107 16.32 -0.41 -3.58
N PRO A 108 17.24 0.42 -3.06
CA PRO A 108 16.97 1.82 -2.74
C PRO A 108 16.71 2.71 -3.97
N ALA A 109 17.09 2.27 -5.18
CA ALA A 109 16.82 2.99 -6.43
C ALA A 109 15.51 2.53 -7.12
N SER A 110 14.73 1.66 -6.48
CA SER A 110 13.45 1.19 -7.01
C SER A 110 12.38 2.29 -6.99
N PHE A 111 11.41 2.18 -7.89
CA PHE A 111 10.26 3.08 -8.01
C PHE A 111 9.01 2.27 -8.38
N ALA A 112 7.82 2.83 -8.24
CA ALA A 112 6.57 2.20 -8.71
C ALA A 112 6.15 2.75 -10.08
N GLU A 113 5.55 1.93 -10.94
CA GLU A 113 4.95 2.34 -12.23
C GLU A 113 3.64 3.11 -12.00
N ARG A 114 3.77 4.35 -11.50
CA ARG A 114 2.65 5.27 -11.37
C ARG A 114 2.14 5.68 -12.75
N ILE A 115 0.90 6.16 -12.80
CA ILE A 115 0.35 6.76 -14.02
C ILE A 115 1.22 7.93 -14.48
N ASP A 116 1.54 7.99 -15.78
CA ASP A 116 2.33 9.07 -16.37
C ASP A 116 1.45 10.29 -16.66
N ARG A 117 0.92 10.88 -15.59
CA ARG A 117 0.15 12.13 -15.58
C ARG A 117 0.51 12.92 -14.34
N ALA A 118 0.57 14.24 -14.47
CA ALA A 118 0.77 15.11 -13.33
C ALA A 118 -0.43 15.03 -12.37
N GLU A 119 -0.15 15.07 -11.07
CA GLU A 119 -1.18 15.32 -10.05
C GLU A 119 -1.75 16.72 -10.27
N LEU A 120 -3.07 16.88 -10.16
CA LEU A 120 -3.74 18.15 -10.36
C LEU A 120 -4.23 18.73 -9.04
N LEU A 121 -4.22 20.06 -8.93
CA LEU A 121 -4.87 20.76 -7.84
C LEU A 121 -6.39 20.66 -8.00
N HIS A 122 -7.08 20.35 -6.91
CA HIS A 122 -8.54 20.23 -6.93
C HIS A 122 -9.26 21.54 -7.29
N GLU A 123 -8.66 22.69 -6.99
CA GLU A 123 -9.30 23.99 -7.14
C GLU A 123 -9.36 24.48 -8.59
N ASP A 124 -8.31 24.26 -9.37
CA ASP A 124 -8.16 24.83 -10.72
C ASP A 124 -7.63 23.86 -11.79
N GLY A 125 -7.45 22.57 -11.44
CA GLY A 125 -7.02 21.53 -12.36
C GLY A 125 -5.60 21.72 -12.91
N LYS A 126 -4.79 22.62 -12.33
CA LYS A 126 -3.40 22.82 -12.75
C LYS A 126 -2.48 21.77 -12.13
N PRO A 127 -1.33 21.45 -12.76
CA PRO A 127 -0.33 20.59 -12.15
C PRO A 127 0.08 21.07 -10.75
N ALA A 128 0.02 20.18 -9.77
CA ALA A 128 0.29 20.50 -8.37
C ALA A 128 1.77 20.83 -8.10
N ILE A 129 2.69 20.24 -8.88
CA ILE A 129 4.13 20.48 -8.76
C ILE A 129 4.63 21.20 -10.00
N VAL A 130 5.09 22.43 -9.83
CA VAL A 130 5.59 23.29 -10.91
C VAL A 130 6.82 24.08 -10.46
N PRO A 131 7.72 24.49 -11.37
CA PRO A 131 8.84 25.35 -11.02
C PRO A 131 8.36 26.76 -10.65
N MET A 132 9.07 27.45 -9.75
CA MET A 132 8.68 28.81 -9.30
C MET A 132 8.53 29.83 -10.45
N ARG A 133 9.23 29.64 -11.58
CA ARG A 133 9.09 30.52 -12.76
C ARG A 133 7.69 30.58 -13.36
N VAL A 134 6.86 29.54 -13.17
CA VAL A 134 5.47 29.49 -13.66
C VAL A 134 4.43 29.70 -12.55
N ALA A 135 4.88 29.91 -11.32
CA ALA A 135 4.04 30.13 -10.14
C ALA A 135 4.34 31.52 -9.54
N PRO A 136 4.00 32.63 -10.22
CA PRO A 136 4.42 33.98 -9.84
C PRO A 136 3.86 34.45 -8.49
N GLY A 137 2.83 33.79 -7.96
CA GLY A 137 2.29 34.07 -6.63
C GLY A 137 3.11 33.48 -5.47
N PHE A 138 4.10 32.63 -5.75
CA PHE A 138 4.94 32.00 -4.73
C PHE A 138 6.21 32.81 -4.48
N ARG A 139 6.56 32.97 -3.20
CA ARG A 139 7.77 33.64 -2.74
C ARG A 139 8.43 32.85 -1.61
N ILE A 140 9.73 33.03 -1.44
CA ILE A 140 10.45 32.53 -0.28
C ILE A 140 10.11 33.46 0.89
N ASP A 141 9.47 32.91 1.92
CA ASP A 141 9.00 33.69 3.06
C ASP A 141 10.09 33.85 4.14
N ALA A 142 10.90 32.80 4.35
CA ALA A 142 11.99 32.79 5.31
C ALA A 142 13.15 31.89 4.84
N GLY A 143 14.37 32.23 5.26
CA GLY A 143 15.59 31.52 4.90
C GLY A 143 16.28 32.09 3.65
N PRO A 144 17.51 31.63 3.34
CA PRO A 144 18.21 32.05 2.14
C PRO A 144 17.49 31.54 0.89
N ASP A 145 17.51 32.36 -0.17
CA ASP A 145 17.15 31.88 -1.50
C ASP A 145 18.19 30.86 -1.96
N LEU A 146 17.74 29.64 -2.29
CA LEU A 146 18.62 28.57 -2.76
C LEU A 146 18.98 28.72 -4.26
N ARG A 147 18.39 29.72 -4.94
CA ARG A 147 18.61 30.01 -6.37
C ARG A 147 19.84 30.91 -6.56
N GLY A 148 21.03 30.32 -6.49
CA GLY A 148 22.32 30.94 -6.90
C GLY A 148 22.54 32.35 -6.36
#